data_AF-A0A847WGH0-F1
#
_entry.id   AF-A0A847WGH0-F1
#
_cell.length_a   1.000
_cell.length_b   1.000
_cell.length_c   1.000
_cell.angle_alpha   90.00
_cell.angle_beta   90.00
_cell.angle_gamma   90.00
#
_symmetry.space_group_name_H-M   'P 1'
#
loop_
_entity.id
_entity.type
_entity.pdbx_description
1 polymer ?
#
loop_
_entity_poly.entity_id
_entity_poly.type
_entity_poly.pdbx_seq_one_letter_code
_entity_poly.pdbx_strand_id
1 'polypeptide(L)'
;MDINLLNTIRQLQKENNKTKIISTLQDFLNNKDTKNNMDIGWAYWSISDNYAMLRMADEELKNHIKFLDFVNKELPKEMLFWPVSDGTQKATLIQGGYGDFWFDLYQTACNTAPKTSTNLGIRFESHRAAVALKNPNLGKPNKRISEFALNNMKNLIEENPLDYNIKFYTITYYSLLLITKEIQSETLDKAMNSFDALVPYLDLDNKKKDYYDIWGIWGTWEHLNSKRSMYNQARVGINNFIINLIDISQHRLALECYKVFTEKGISTNDYLKSRIEYAKSNL
;
A
#
# COMPACT_ATOMS: atom_id res chain seq x y z
N MET A 1 0.04 7.39 21.42
CA MET A 1 0.82 6.14 21.30
C MET A 1 1.64 5.88 22.52
N ASP A 2 1.28 4.82 23.24
CA ASP A 2 2.07 4.26 24.34
C ASP A 2 3.47 3.87 23.85
N ILE A 3 4.49 4.55 24.38
CA ILE A 3 5.90 4.39 23.99
C ILE A 3 6.43 3.00 24.36
N ASN A 4 5.94 2.41 25.46
CA ASN A 4 6.40 1.09 25.90
C ASN A 4 5.88 0.02 24.95
N LEU A 5 4.58 0.06 24.64
CA LEU A 5 3.99 -0.82 23.62
C LEU A 5 4.74 -0.71 22.29
N LEU A 6 5.01 0.52 21.84
CA LEU A 6 5.75 0.75 20.60
C LEU A 6 7.14 0.15 20.59
N ASN A 7 7.90 0.33 21.66
CA ASN A 7 9.25 -0.22 21.76
C ASN A 7 9.23 -1.75 21.77
N THR A 8 8.28 -2.36 22.47
CA THR A 8 8.06 -3.82 22.43
C THR A 8 7.74 -4.28 21.02
N ILE A 9 6.80 -3.64 20.32
CA ILE A 9 6.40 -4.04 18.97
C ILE A 9 7.56 -3.88 17.98
N ARG A 10 8.34 -2.80 18.05
CA ARG A 10 9.54 -2.60 17.22
C ARG A 10 10.59 -3.69 17.45
N GLN A 11 10.79 -4.12 18.69
CA GLN A 11 11.73 -5.20 18.99
C GLN A 11 11.25 -6.52 18.39
N LEU A 12 9.98 -6.86 18.57
CA LEU A 12 9.40 -8.08 18.00
C LEU A 12 9.39 -8.07 16.46
N GLN A 13 9.24 -6.90 15.82
CA GLN A 13 9.36 -6.75 14.38
C GLN A 13 10.77 -7.09 13.88
N LYS A 14 11.82 -6.68 14.61
CA LYS A 14 13.21 -7.03 14.29
C LYS A 14 13.47 -8.52 14.44
N GLU A 15 12.83 -9.16 15.41
CA GLU A 15 12.88 -10.61 15.64
C GLU A 15 11.98 -11.40 14.66
N ASN A 16 11.21 -10.70 13.80
CA ASN A 16 10.22 -11.28 12.90
C ASN A 16 9.19 -12.18 13.64
N ASN A 17 8.87 -11.86 14.91
CA ASN A 17 8.01 -12.68 15.77
C ASN A 17 6.53 -12.25 15.67
N LYS A 18 5.89 -12.57 14.54
CA LYS A 18 4.52 -12.14 14.21
C LYS A 18 3.47 -12.63 15.22
N THR A 19 3.56 -13.88 15.66
CA THR A 19 2.63 -14.46 16.64
C THR A 19 2.70 -13.72 17.98
N LYS A 20 3.91 -13.35 18.44
CA LYS A 20 4.05 -12.59 19.67
C LYS A 20 3.50 -11.17 19.53
N ILE A 21 3.75 -10.50 18.40
CA ILE A 21 3.16 -9.19 18.09
C ILE A 21 1.63 -9.25 18.21
N ILE A 22 1.00 -10.25 17.59
CA ILE A 22 -0.45 -10.45 17.66
C ILE A 22 -0.92 -10.59 19.11
N SER A 23 -0.32 -11.50 19.89
CA SER A 23 -0.72 -11.69 21.30
C SER A 23 -0.56 -10.43 22.14
N THR A 24 0.55 -9.68 21.97
CA THR A 24 0.80 -8.43 22.70
C THR A 24 -0.22 -7.35 22.35
N LEU A 25 -0.60 -7.22 21.08
CA LEU A 25 -1.63 -6.26 20.67
C LEU A 25 -3.03 -6.69 21.12
N GLN A 26 -3.33 -7.99 21.16
CA GLN A 26 -4.59 -8.51 21.72
C GLN A 26 -4.70 -8.25 23.22
N ASP A 27 -3.62 -8.47 23.98
CA ASP A 27 -3.55 -8.12 25.41
C ASP A 27 -3.75 -6.62 25.63
N PHE A 28 -3.09 -5.80 24.79
CA PHE A 28 -3.31 -4.36 24.78
C PHE A 28 -4.78 -4.00 24.53
N LEU A 29 -5.44 -4.61 23.55
CA LEU A 29 -6.86 -4.37 23.26
C LEU A 29 -7.79 -4.83 24.40
N ASN A 30 -7.44 -5.90 25.12
CA ASN A 30 -8.24 -6.46 26.21
C ASN A 30 -8.09 -5.75 27.55
N ASN A 31 -7.00 -4.98 27.77
CA ASN A 31 -6.80 -4.23 29.02
C ASN A 31 -7.94 -3.18 29.22
N LYS A 32 -8.36 -2.90 30.45
CA LYS A 32 -9.42 -1.91 30.74
C LYS A 32 -8.89 -0.48 30.91
N ASP A 33 -7.58 -0.27 30.80
CA ASP A 33 -6.98 1.06 30.88
C ASP A 33 -7.48 2.00 29.76
N THR A 34 -7.52 3.29 30.06
CA THR A 34 -7.95 4.34 29.13
C THR A 34 -6.98 4.42 27.94
N LYS A 35 -7.39 3.87 26.79
CA LYS A 35 -6.64 3.92 25.53
C LYS A 35 -7.23 5.01 24.64
N ASN A 36 -6.38 5.70 23.89
CA ASN A 36 -6.89 6.59 22.84
C ASN A 36 -7.29 5.78 21.59
N ASN A 37 -8.28 6.31 20.86
CA ASN A 37 -8.87 5.62 19.71
C ASN A 37 -7.86 5.38 18.56
N MET A 38 -6.83 6.22 18.44
CA MET A 38 -5.80 6.06 17.40
C MET A 38 -4.92 4.84 17.64
N ASP A 39 -4.53 4.60 18.91
CA ASP A 39 -3.74 3.43 19.30
C ASP A 39 -4.56 2.14 19.15
N ILE A 40 -5.87 2.19 19.46
CA ILE A 40 -6.79 1.05 19.22
C ILE A 40 -6.91 0.74 17.72
N GLY A 41 -7.14 1.77 16.89
CA GLY A 41 -7.24 1.61 15.43
C GLY A 41 -5.95 1.04 14.83
N TRP A 42 -4.80 1.55 15.27
CA TRP A 42 -3.49 1.02 14.87
C TRP A 42 -3.27 -0.43 15.32
N ALA A 43 -3.65 -0.78 16.56
CA ALA A 43 -3.50 -2.15 17.05
C ALA A 43 -4.33 -3.14 16.21
N TYR A 44 -5.58 -2.80 15.88
CA TYR A 44 -6.38 -3.60 14.97
C TYR A 44 -5.75 -3.74 13.59
N TRP A 45 -5.32 -2.64 12.98
CA TRP A 45 -4.65 -2.66 11.68
C TRP A 45 -3.41 -3.56 11.72
N SER A 46 -2.58 -3.43 12.76
CA SER A 46 -1.34 -4.18 12.89
C SER A 46 -1.58 -5.66 13.15
N ILE A 47 -2.61 -6.04 13.91
CA ILE A 47 -3.01 -7.44 14.05
C ILE A 47 -3.39 -8.03 12.69
N SER A 48 -4.20 -7.32 11.89
CA SER A 48 -4.57 -7.78 10.55
C SER A 48 -3.36 -7.92 9.62
N ASP A 49 -2.43 -6.95 9.64
CA ASP A 49 -1.18 -7.05 8.87
C ASP A 49 -0.36 -8.30 9.26
N ASN A 50 -0.23 -8.59 10.56
CA ASN A 50 0.53 -9.75 11.01
C ASN A 50 -0.17 -11.07 10.65
N TYR A 51 -1.50 -11.16 10.72
CA TYR A 51 -2.23 -12.33 10.22
C TYR A 51 -2.07 -12.48 8.70
N ALA A 52 -2.13 -11.38 7.95
CA ALA A 52 -1.92 -11.38 6.51
C ALA A 52 -0.52 -11.89 6.14
N MET A 53 0.51 -11.44 6.85
CA MET A 53 1.89 -11.93 6.67
C MET A 53 2.05 -13.42 7.00
N LEU A 54 1.22 -13.97 7.89
CA LEU A 54 1.16 -15.39 8.24
C LEU A 54 0.19 -16.21 7.35
N ARG A 55 -0.51 -15.57 6.41
CA ARG A 55 -1.55 -16.19 5.55
C ARG A 55 -2.72 -16.80 6.34
N MET A 56 -3.08 -16.21 7.48
CA MET A 56 -4.15 -16.66 8.36
C MET A 56 -5.46 -15.90 8.09
N ALA A 57 -6.14 -16.25 6.99
CA ALA A 57 -7.29 -15.49 6.48
C ALA A 57 -8.51 -15.48 7.42
N ASP A 58 -8.81 -16.60 8.08
CA ASP A 58 -9.96 -16.72 8.99
C ASP A 58 -9.79 -15.83 10.23
N GLU A 59 -8.58 -15.80 10.79
CA GLU A 59 -8.21 -14.96 11.91
C GLU A 59 -8.14 -13.49 11.52
N GLU A 60 -7.61 -13.20 10.33
CA GLU A 60 -7.61 -11.86 9.77
C GLU A 60 -9.04 -11.33 9.63
N LEU A 61 -9.96 -12.11 9.07
CA LEU A 61 -11.37 -11.75 8.93
C LEU A 61 -12.01 -11.44 10.30
N LYS A 62 -11.82 -12.31 11.29
CA LYS A 62 -12.34 -12.10 12.66
C LYS A 62 -11.83 -10.79 13.26
N ASN A 63 -10.56 -10.46 13.03
CA ASN A 63 -10.01 -9.18 13.46
C ASN A 63 -10.58 -7.99 12.67
N HIS A 64 -10.71 -8.12 11.36
CA HIS A 64 -11.26 -7.09 10.48
C HIS A 64 -12.71 -6.72 10.83
N ILE A 65 -13.55 -7.70 11.18
CA ILE A 65 -14.92 -7.46 11.63
C ILE A 65 -14.93 -6.58 12.88
N LYS A 66 -14.07 -6.88 13.87
CA LYS A 66 -13.94 -6.07 15.09
C LYS A 66 -13.37 -4.69 14.79
N PHE A 67 -12.40 -4.60 13.89
CA PHE A 67 -11.81 -3.33 13.48
C PHE A 67 -12.86 -2.43 12.83
N LEU A 68 -13.65 -2.97 11.90
CA LEU A 68 -14.72 -2.25 11.25
C LEU A 68 -15.79 -1.78 12.25
N ASP A 69 -16.19 -2.64 13.18
CA ASP A 69 -17.15 -2.28 14.23
C ASP A 69 -16.65 -1.09 15.07
N PHE A 70 -15.37 -1.13 15.46
CA PHE A 70 -14.71 -0.03 16.16
C PHE A 70 -14.67 1.25 15.33
N VAL A 71 -14.23 1.18 14.06
CA VAL A 71 -14.16 2.35 13.17
C VAL A 71 -15.54 2.99 12.99
N ASN A 72 -16.59 2.18 12.83
CA ASN A 72 -17.95 2.68 12.63
C ASN A 72 -18.56 3.34 13.88
N LYS A 73 -18.21 2.88 15.08
CA LYS A 73 -18.78 3.37 16.34
C LYS A 73 -17.99 4.53 16.95
N GLU A 74 -16.67 4.45 16.88
CA GLU A 74 -15.78 5.26 17.72
C GLU A 74 -14.95 6.28 16.95
N LEU A 75 -14.91 6.20 15.60
CA LEU A 75 -14.08 7.08 14.77
C LEU A 75 -14.91 7.98 13.84
N PRO A 76 -14.36 9.15 13.44
CA PRO A 76 -14.96 9.95 12.37
C PRO A 76 -15.05 9.18 11.05
N LYS A 77 -16.09 9.46 10.26
CA LYS A 77 -16.32 8.84 8.93
C LYS A 77 -15.15 8.98 7.95
N GLU A 78 -14.29 9.99 8.14
CA GLU A 78 -13.06 10.15 7.35
C GLU A 78 -12.14 8.93 7.43
N MET A 79 -12.21 8.16 8.52
CA MET A 79 -11.34 7.03 8.82
C MET A 79 -11.87 5.69 8.31
N LEU A 80 -12.98 5.66 7.58
CA LEU A 80 -13.55 4.42 7.00
C LEU A 80 -12.61 3.69 6.03
N PHE A 81 -11.61 4.39 5.49
CA PHE A 81 -10.59 3.79 4.62
C PHE A 81 -9.53 2.99 5.37
N TRP A 82 -9.43 3.12 6.70
CA TRP A 82 -8.35 2.51 7.46
C TRP A 82 -8.31 0.98 7.41
N PRO A 83 -9.45 0.25 7.48
CA PRO A 83 -9.43 -1.20 7.29
C PRO A 83 -9.06 -1.65 5.87
N VAL A 84 -9.18 -0.77 4.86
CA VAL A 84 -9.07 -1.14 3.44
C VAL A 84 -7.87 -0.48 2.74
N SER A 85 -6.83 -0.13 3.51
CA SER A 85 -5.67 0.60 2.99
C SER A 85 -4.46 -0.26 2.64
N ASP A 86 -4.53 -1.59 2.81
CA ASP A 86 -3.38 -2.49 2.63
C ASP A 86 -3.64 -3.63 1.64
N GLY A 87 -2.72 -3.78 0.68
CA GLY A 87 -2.83 -4.78 -0.38
C GLY A 87 -2.49 -6.21 0.06
N THR A 88 -1.67 -6.38 1.10
CA THR A 88 -1.32 -7.70 1.67
C THR A 88 -2.49 -8.27 2.45
N GLN A 89 -3.16 -7.42 3.24
CA GLN A 89 -4.40 -7.77 3.96
C GLN A 89 -5.48 -8.22 2.97
N LYS A 90 -5.76 -7.38 1.96
CA LYS A 90 -6.67 -7.75 0.86
C LYS A 90 -6.30 -9.09 0.22
N ALA A 91 -5.03 -9.29 -0.14
CA ALA A 91 -4.59 -10.50 -0.83
C ALA A 91 -4.85 -11.77 0.00
N THR A 92 -4.59 -11.73 1.31
CA THR A 92 -4.83 -12.87 2.20
C THR A 92 -6.32 -13.15 2.37
N LEU A 93 -7.16 -12.11 2.53
CA LEU A 93 -8.62 -12.28 2.58
C LEU A 93 -9.17 -12.90 1.29
N ILE A 94 -8.68 -12.48 0.11
CA ILE A 94 -9.06 -13.12 -1.16
C ILE A 94 -8.66 -14.60 -1.18
N GLN A 95 -7.45 -14.96 -0.69
CA GLN A 95 -7.01 -16.36 -0.60
C GLN A 95 -7.93 -17.22 0.28
N GLY A 96 -8.46 -16.64 1.36
CA GLY A 96 -9.44 -17.30 2.24
C GLY A 96 -10.88 -17.33 1.72
N GLY A 97 -11.15 -16.77 0.53
CA GLY A 97 -12.51 -16.68 -0.02
C GLY A 97 -13.33 -15.49 0.50
N TYR A 98 -12.69 -14.52 1.17
CA TYR A 98 -13.32 -13.33 1.76
C TYR A 98 -13.08 -12.05 0.93
N GLY A 99 -12.87 -12.21 -0.38
CA GLY A 99 -12.65 -11.07 -1.29
C GLY A 99 -13.82 -10.09 -1.31
N ASP A 100 -15.05 -10.60 -1.46
CA ASP A 100 -16.26 -9.77 -1.52
C ASP A 100 -16.45 -8.94 -0.25
N PHE A 101 -16.17 -9.52 0.92
CA PHE A 101 -16.19 -8.79 2.19
C PHE A 101 -15.27 -7.55 2.13
N TRP A 102 -14.01 -7.71 1.75
CA TRP A 102 -13.07 -6.58 1.67
C TRP A 102 -13.54 -5.53 0.65
N PHE A 103 -14.07 -5.97 -0.49
CA PHE A 103 -14.55 -5.08 -1.55
C PHE A 103 -15.78 -4.28 -1.15
N ASP A 104 -16.71 -4.88 -0.42
CA ASP A 104 -17.89 -4.18 0.11
C ASP A 104 -17.49 -3.08 1.10
N LEU A 105 -16.47 -3.33 1.94
CA LEU A 105 -15.92 -2.31 2.82
C LEU A 105 -15.29 -1.16 2.04
N TYR A 106 -14.48 -1.48 1.03
CA TYR A 106 -13.83 -0.49 0.19
C TYR A 106 -14.86 0.38 -0.55
N GLN A 107 -15.87 -0.24 -1.14
CA GLN A 107 -16.95 0.47 -1.82
C GLN A 107 -17.73 1.35 -0.85
N THR A 108 -18.01 0.86 0.36
CA THR A 108 -18.69 1.64 1.41
C THR A 108 -17.86 2.85 1.80
N ALA A 109 -16.55 2.70 2.00
CA ALA A 109 -15.65 3.81 2.31
C ALA A 109 -15.64 4.86 1.20
N CYS A 110 -15.53 4.44 -0.07
CA CYS A 110 -15.63 5.33 -1.23
C CYS A 110 -16.95 6.12 -1.30
N ASN A 111 -18.06 5.50 -0.95
CA ASN A 111 -19.39 6.11 -1.05
C ASN A 111 -19.75 6.99 0.16
N THR A 112 -19.10 6.77 1.32
CA THR A 112 -19.57 7.33 2.61
C THR A 112 -18.58 8.28 3.25
N ALA A 113 -17.27 8.02 3.12
CA ALA A 113 -16.27 8.85 3.77
C ALA A 113 -16.16 10.21 3.06
N PRO A 114 -16.20 11.33 3.79
CA PRO A 114 -16.00 12.63 3.18
C PRO A 114 -14.58 12.73 2.62
N LYS A 115 -14.45 13.38 1.45
CA LYS A 115 -13.16 13.61 0.79
C LYS A 115 -12.52 14.85 1.40
N THR A 116 -11.52 14.66 2.27
CA THR A 116 -10.81 15.76 2.93
C THR A 116 -9.31 15.71 2.61
N SER A 117 -8.58 16.77 2.94
CA SER A 117 -7.11 16.78 2.83
C SER A 117 -6.44 15.87 3.87
N THR A 118 -7.10 15.65 5.02
CA THR A 118 -6.60 14.82 6.13
C THR A 118 -6.62 13.31 5.84
N ASN A 119 -7.45 12.85 4.90
CA ASN A 119 -7.55 11.45 4.51
C ASN A 119 -7.09 11.17 3.07
N LEU A 120 -6.44 12.13 2.41
CA LEU A 120 -6.02 12.01 1.01
C LEU A 120 -5.06 10.82 0.82
N GLY A 121 -4.04 10.71 1.69
CA GLY A 121 -3.03 9.65 1.59
C GLY A 121 -3.64 8.26 1.74
N ILE A 122 -4.46 8.05 2.78
CA ILE A 122 -5.09 6.74 3.00
C ILE A 122 -6.12 6.38 1.93
N ARG A 123 -6.84 7.36 1.37
CA ARG A 123 -7.70 7.15 0.20
C ARG A 123 -6.89 6.63 -0.98
N PHE A 124 -5.79 7.30 -1.31
CA PHE A 124 -4.89 6.85 -2.38
C PHE A 124 -4.38 5.43 -2.13
N GLU A 125 -3.88 5.13 -0.92
CA GLU A 125 -3.39 3.79 -0.56
C GLU A 125 -4.49 2.73 -0.66
N SER A 126 -5.74 3.08 -0.31
CA SER A 126 -6.90 2.18 -0.45
C SER A 126 -7.28 1.94 -1.90
N HIS A 127 -7.26 2.98 -2.75
CA HIS A 127 -7.47 2.81 -4.19
C HIS A 127 -6.36 1.92 -4.80
N ARG A 128 -5.11 2.15 -4.39
CA ARG A 128 -3.96 1.35 -4.80
C ARG A 128 -4.09 -0.11 -4.37
N ALA A 129 -4.50 -0.34 -3.12
CA ALA A 129 -4.77 -1.65 -2.58
C ALA A 129 -5.93 -2.33 -3.34
N ALA A 130 -6.97 -1.60 -3.72
CA ALA A 130 -8.14 -2.15 -4.40
C ALA A 130 -7.86 -2.60 -5.84
N VAL A 131 -6.95 -1.94 -6.57
CA VAL A 131 -6.55 -2.41 -7.90
C VAL A 131 -5.96 -3.82 -7.77
N ALA A 132 -6.52 -4.75 -8.53
CA ALA A 132 -6.12 -6.15 -8.42
C ALA A 132 -4.74 -6.36 -9.07
N LEU A 133 -3.87 -7.04 -8.33
CA LEU A 133 -2.57 -7.48 -8.83
C LEU A 133 -2.77 -8.73 -9.69
N LYS A 134 -1.96 -8.90 -10.74
CA LYS A 134 -1.79 -10.20 -11.39
C LYS A 134 -1.04 -11.12 -10.43
N ASN A 135 -1.75 -11.76 -9.52
CA ASN A 135 -1.21 -12.91 -8.80
C ASN A 135 -1.77 -14.17 -9.46
N PRO A 136 -0.93 -15.00 -10.11
CA PRO A 136 -1.40 -16.21 -10.79
C PRO A 136 -2.11 -17.19 -9.83
N ASN A 137 -1.82 -17.13 -8.53
CA ASN A 137 -2.49 -17.94 -7.50
C ASN A 137 -3.83 -17.35 -7.03
N LEU A 138 -4.18 -16.12 -7.42
CA LEU A 138 -5.44 -15.44 -7.08
C LEU A 138 -6.41 -15.33 -8.27
N GLY A 139 -6.04 -15.89 -9.42
CA GLY A 139 -6.82 -15.77 -10.64
C GLY A 139 -6.72 -14.39 -11.30
N LYS A 140 -7.62 -14.14 -12.26
CA LYS A 140 -7.62 -12.87 -13.02
C LYS A 140 -8.17 -11.73 -12.15
N PRO A 141 -7.58 -10.52 -12.24
CA PRO A 141 -8.14 -9.29 -11.66
C PRO A 141 -9.65 -9.16 -11.89
N ASN A 142 -10.43 -8.87 -10.84
CA ASN A 142 -11.81 -8.45 -11.03
C ASN A 142 -11.81 -7.08 -11.73
N LYS A 143 -12.14 -7.10 -13.03
CA LYS A 143 -12.09 -5.93 -13.91
C LYS A 143 -12.94 -4.78 -13.37
N ARG A 144 -14.17 -5.07 -12.92
CA ARG A 144 -15.11 -4.07 -12.40
C ARG A 144 -14.53 -3.33 -11.20
N ILE A 145 -13.90 -4.05 -10.28
CA ILE A 145 -13.32 -3.47 -9.06
C ILE A 145 -12.09 -2.63 -9.40
N SER A 146 -11.24 -3.15 -10.29
CA SER A 146 -10.04 -2.43 -10.74
C SER A 146 -10.41 -1.14 -11.48
N GLU A 147 -11.41 -1.15 -12.34
CA GLU A 147 -11.93 0.04 -13.02
C GLU A 147 -12.51 1.05 -12.03
N PHE A 148 -13.31 0.60 -11.07
CA PHE A 148 -13.85 1.46 -10.02
C PHE A 148 -12.72 2.12 -9.18
N ALA A 149 -11.69 1.36 -8.80
CA ALA A 149 -10.56 1.87 -8.04
C ALA A 149 -9.69 2.84 -8.86
N LEU A 150 -9.42 2.53 -10.12
CA LEU A 150 -8.67 3.41 -11.02
C LEU A 150 -9.40 4.72 -11.29
N ASN A 151 -10.72 4.70 -11.45
CA ASN A 151 -11.51 5.92 -11.60
C ASN A 151 -11.43 6.80 -10.35
N ASN A 152 -11.52 6.21 -9.16
CA ASN A 152 -11.36 6.96 -7.91
C ASN A 152 -9.93 7.51 -7.76
N MET A 153 -8.91 6.74 -8.10
CA MET A 153 -7.51 7.19 -8.08
C MET A 153 -7.26 8.34 -9.07
N LYS A 154 -7.80 8.24 -10.28
CA LYS A 154 -7.74 9.31 -11.29
C LYS A 154 -8.37 10.60 -10.76
N ASN A 155 -9.60 10.51 -10.25
CA ASN A 155 -10.31 11.67 -9.69
C ASN A 155 -9.52 12.28 -8.53
N LEU A 156 -8.93 11.47 -7.65
CA LEU A 156 -8.09 11.95 -6.54
C LEU A 156 -6.90 12.77 -7.04
N ILE A 157 -6.21 12.30 -8.10
CA ILE A 157 -5.08 12.99 -8.71
C ILE A 157 -5.52 14.31 -9.38
N GLU A 158 -6.62 14.29 -10.13
CA GLU A 158 -7.16 15.46 -10.84
C GLU A 158 -7.71 16.53 -9.89
N GLU A 159 -8.34 16.13 -8.78
CA GLU A 159 -8.83 17.03 -7.73
C GLU A 159 -7.68 17.67 -6.92
N ASN A 160 -6.48 17.08 -6.92
CA ASN A 160 -5.36 17.49 -6.04
C ASN A 160 -4.02 17.64 -6.78
N PRO A 161 -3.92 18.43 -7.86
CA PRO A 161 -2.74 18.49 -8.72
C PRO A 161 -1.49 19.09 -8.04
N LEU A 162 -1.67 19.79 -6.90
CA LEU A 162 -0.59 20.42 -6.13
C LEU A 162 -0.20 19.63 -4.89
N ASP A 163 -0.73 18.42 -4.69
CA ASP A 163 -0.36 17.59 -3.54
C ASP A 163 1.14 17.24 -3.55
N TYR A 164 1.74 17.18 -2.37
CA TYR A 164 3.17 16.91 -2.25
C TYR A 164 3.57 15.52 -2.79
N ASN A 165 2.67 14.55 -2.71
CA ASN A 165 2.87 13.18 -3.17
C ASN A 165 2.41 12.96 -4.62
N ILE A 166 2.04 14.02 -5.37
CA ILE A 166 1.38 13.90 -6.67
C ILE A 166 2.20 13.11 -7.70
N LYS A 167 3.53 13.22 -7.68
CA LYS A 167 4.41 12.46 -8.60
C LYS A 167 4.31 10.95 -8.35
N PHE A 168 4.32 10.55 -7.08
CA PHE A 168 4.11 9.16 -6.68
C PHE A 168 2.72 8.65 -7.05
N TYR A 169 1.68 9.47 -6.84
CA TYR A 169 0.32 9.09 -7.22
C TYR A 169 0.18 8.88 -8.72
N THR A 170 0.77 9.78 -9.52
CA THR A 170 0.70 9.76 -10.98
C THR A 170 1.39 8.54 -11.57
N ILE A 171 2.64 8.26 -11.18
CA ILE A 171 3.34 7.05 -11.67
C ILE A 171 2.59 5.79 -11.26
N THR A 172 2.08 5.73 -10.03
CA THR A 172 1.34 4.56 -9.54
C THR A 172 0.06 4.35 -10.35
N TYR A 173 -0.70 5.40 -10.62
CA TYR A 173 -1.92 5.33 -11.44
C TYR A 173 -1.64 4.77 -12.84
N TYR A 174 -0.68 5.33 -13.57
CA TYR A 174 -0.36 4.85 -14.92
C TYR A 174 0.25 3.43 -14.90
N SER A 175 1.08 3.12 -13.90
CA SER A 175 1.61 1.77 -13.71
C SER A 175 0.51 0.74 -13.45
N LEU A 176 -0.52 1.10 -12.70
CA LEU A 176 -1.67 0.22 -12.43
C LEU A 176 -2.66 0.17 -13.60
N LEU A 177 -2.77 1.24 -14.37
CA LEU A 177 -3.57 1.26 -15.59
C LEU A 177 -3.00 0.30 -16.64
N LEU A 178 -1.67 0.24 -16.76
CA LEU A 178 -0.96 -0.70 -17.65
C LEU A 178 -1.24 -2.17 -17.34
N ILE A 179 -1.36 -2.55 -16.06
CA ILE A 179 -1.59 -3.96 -15.68
C ILE A 179 -3.06 -4.40 -15.80
N THR A 180 -4.00 -3.45 -15.87
CA THR A 180 -5.45 -3.73 -15.84
C THR A 180 -6.11 -3.65 -17.21
N LYS A 181 -5.53 -2.91 -18.16
CA LYS A 181 -6.02 -2.80 -19.54
C LYS A 181 -5.03 -3.45 -20.50
N GLU A 182 -5.50 -3.76 -21.71
CA GLU A 182 -4.58 -4.02 -22.82
C GLU A 182 -3.67 -2.80 -23.01
N ILE A 183 -2.38 -3.05 -23.23
CA ILE A 183 -1.36 -1.99 -23.31
C ILE A 183 -1.73 -1.05 -24.46
N GLN A 184 -2.02 0.20 -24.13
CA GLN A 184 -2.20 1.28 -25.11
C GLN A 184 -0.95 2.14 -25.11
N SER A 185 -0.44 2.49 -26.30
CA SER A 185 0.77 3.32 -26.47
C SER A 185 0.71 4.61 -25.64
N GLU A 186 -0.41 5.33 -25.70
CA GLU A 186 -0.61 6.57 -24.94
C GLU A 186 -0.49 6.36 -23.42
N THR A 187 -0.94 5.22 -22.90
CA THR A 187 -0.83 4.91 -21.47
C THR A 187 0.62 4.62 -21.09
N LEU A 188 1.35 3.91 -21.95
CA LEU A 188 2.77 3.63 -21.76
C LEU A 188 3.58 4.92 -21.78
N ASP A 189 3.31 5.82 -22.74
CA ASP A 189 3.99 7.13 -22.84
C ASP A 189 3.77 7.96 -21.57
N LYS A 190 2.55 8.00 -21.04
CA LYS A 190 2.24 8.69 -19.78
C LYS A 190 2.94 8.06 -18.58
N ALA A 191 3.05 6.74 -18.54
CA ALA A 191 3.81 6.03 -17.51
C ALA A 191 5.31 6.35 -17.58
N MET A 192 5.89 6.35 -18.79
CA MET A 192 7.30 6.69 -19.02
C MET A 192 7.61 8.15 -18.68
N ASN A 193 6.75 9.09 -19.09
CA ASN A 193 6.88 10.50 -18.67
C ASN A 193 6.86 10.65 -17.14
N SER A 194 6.06 9.83 -16.44
CA SER A 194 6.02 9.83 -14.98
C SER A 194 7.28 9.21 -14.35
N PHE A 195 7.84 8.17 -14.98
CA PHE A 195 9.14 7.60 -14.62
C PHE A 195 10.26 8.63 -14.77
N ASP A 196 10.38 9.28 -15.92
CA ASP A 196 11.42 10.28 -16.20
C ASP A 196 11.30 11.48 -15.24
N ALA A 197 10.09 11.91 -14.91
CA ALA A 197 9.83 12.98 -13.95
C ALA A 197 10.23 12.64 -12.51
N LEU A 198 10.49 11.36 -12.19
CA LEU A 198 10.95 10.89 -10.88
C LEU A 198 12.45 10.57 -10.84
N VAL A 199 13.08 10.22 -11.96
CA VAL A 199 14.51 9.86 -12.04
C VAL A 199 15.44 10.89 -11.37
N PRO A 200 15.26 12.23 -11.54
CA PRO A 200 16.12 13.23 -10.89
C PRO A 200 16.12 13.17 -9.35
N TYR A 201 15.09 12.58 -8.73
CA TYR A 201 14.98 12.49 -7.27
C TYR A 201 15.62 11.22 -6.68
N LEU A 202 16.30 10.41 -7.50
CA LEU A 202 17.07 9.25 -7.05
C LEU A 202 18.47 9.62 -6.52
N ASP A 203 18.95 10.85 -6.74
CA ASP A 203 20.29 11.26 -6.35
C ASP A 203 20.46 11.39 -4.81
N LEU A 204 21.60 10.88 -4.32
CA LEU A 204 21.84 10.37 -2.95
C LEU A 204 21.82 11.40 -1.80
N ASP A 205 21.71 12.69 -2.07
CA ASP A 205 21.81 13.76 -1.05
C ASP A 205 20.50 14.06 -0.31
N ASN A 206 19.39 13.44 -0.71
CA ASN A 206 18.05 13.74 -0.16
C ASN A 206 17.34 12.53 0.49
N LYS A 207 18.09 11.63 1.14
CA LYS A 207 17.55 10.61 2.05
C LYS A 207 16.94 11.25 3.31
N LYS A 208 15.98 12.16 3.15
CA LYS A 208 15.15 12.62 4.27
C LYS A 208 14.37 11.42 4.78
N LYS A 209 14.40 11.24 6.10
CA LYS A 209 13.66 10.20 6.80
C LYS A 209 12.17 10.47 6.66
N ASP A 210 11.42 9.55 6.05
CA ASP A 210 9.96 9.59 6.02
C ASP A 210 9.39 9.35 7.42
N TYR A 211 8.07 9.48 7.58
CA TYR A 211 7.39 9.18 8.85
C TYR A 211 7.78 7.80 9.40
N TYR A 212 7.83 6.77 8.56
CA TYR A 212 8.29 5.44 8.98
C TYR A 212 9.75 5.45 9.46
N ASP A 213 10.62 6.21 8.81
CA ASP A 213 12.03 6.30 9.22
C ASP A 213 12.22 7.03 10.56
N ILE A 214 11.20 7.76 11.02
CA ILE A 214 11.15 8.46 12.31
C ILE A 214 10.49 7.58 13.37
N TRP A 215 9.35 6.96 13.05
CA TRP A 215 8.51 6.27 14.03
C TRP A 215 8.59 4.74 13.96
N GLY A 216 9.21 4.16 12.94
CA GLY A 216 9.45 2.73 12.80
C GLY A 216 8.19 1.86 12.85
N ILE A 217 7.02 2.39 12.51
CA ILE A 217 5.74 1.68 12.56
C ILE A 217 4.92 1.96 11.31
N TRP A 218 4.34 0.89 10.75
CA TRP A 218 3.41 0.95 9.63
C TRP A 218 1.97 1.03 10.14
N GLY A 219 1.11 1.61 9.30
CA GLY A 219 -0.34 1.49 9.45
C GLY A 219 -1.00 2.38 10.50
N THR A 220 -0.27 3.29 11.16
CA THR A 220 -0.91 4.36 11.92
C THR A 220 -1.62 5.32 10.96
N TRP A 221 -2.64 6.01 11.44
CA TRP A 221 -3.35 7.01 10.63
C TRP A 221 -2.43 8.11 10.10
N GLU A 222 -1.54 8.60 10.97
CA GLU A 222 -0.57 9.63 10.62
C GLU A 222 0.43 9.12 9.59
N HIS A 223 0.89 7.86 9.73
CA HIS A 223 1.76 7.23 8.75
C HIS A 223 1.09 7.13 7.38
N LEU A 224 -0.14 6.60 7.33
CA LEU A 224 -0.89 6.37 6.09
C LEU A 224 -1.27 7.67 5.37
N ASN A 225 -1.30 8.80 6.09
CA ASN A 225 -1.55 10.13 5.53
C ASN A 225 -0.29 11.02 5.48
N SER A 226 0.89 10.46 5.76
CA SER A 226 2.14 11.24 5.80
C SER A 226 2.67 11.58 4.40
N LYS A 227 3.44 12.66 4.33
CA LYS A 227 4.21 13.02 3.14
C LYS A 227 5.38 12.05 2.98
N ARG A 228 5.53 11.52 1.77
CA ARG A 228 6.70 10.72 1.36
C ARG A 228 7.75 11.68 0.82
N SER A 229 8.99 11.62 1.31
CA SER A 229 10.10 12.39 0.73
C SER A 229 10.18 12.14 -0.78
N MET A 230 10.64 13.15 -1.53
CA MET A 230 10.78 13.01 -2.99
C MET A 230 11.67 11.82 -3.37
N TYR A 231 12.68 11.52 -2.56
CA TYR A 231 13.49 10.32 -2.71
C TYR A 231 12.66 9.03 -2.59
N ASN A 232 11.83 8.88 -1.55
CA ASN A 232 11.00 7.68 -1.41
C ASN A 232 9.84 7.62 -2.41
N GLN A 233 9.30 8.76 -2.84
CA GLN A 233 8.36 8.80 -3.97
C GLN A 233 9.00 8.20 -5.23
N ALA A 234 10.22 8.61 -5.57
CA ALA A 234 10.96 8.08 -6.72
C ALA A 234 11.36 6.61 -6.51
N ARG A 235 12.00 6.28 -5.39
CA ARG A 235 12.49 4.93 -5.09
C ARG A 235 11.37 3.89 -5.11
N VAL A 236 10.24 4.17 -4.46
CA VAL A 236 9.11 3.23 -4.39
C VAL A 236 8.32 3.24 -5.69
N GLY A 237 8.05 4.43 -6.25
CA GLY A 237 7.30 4.57 -7.50
C GLY A 237 7.97 3.85 -8.67
N ILE A 238 9.27 4.07 -8.87
CA ILE A 238 10.03 3.45 -9.96
C ILE A 238 10.19 1.95 -9.76
N ASN A 239 10.46 1.49 -8.54
CA ASN A 239 10.54 0.06 -8.24
C ASN A 239 9.24 -0.67 -8.62
N ASN A 240 8.10 -0.14 -8.17
CA ASN A 240 6.79 -0.70 -8.50
C ASN A 240 6.49 -0.64 -10.01
N PHE A 241 6.88 0.44 -10.69
CA PHE A 241 6.71 0.56 -12.13
C PHE A 241 7.50 -0.53 -12.90
N ILE A 242 8.76 -0.75 -12.53
CA ILE A 242 9.59 -1.82 -13.13
C ILE A 242 8.94 -3.19 -12.93
N ILE A 243 8.45 -3.50 -11.72
CA ILE A 243 7.74 -4.76 -11.45
C ILE A 243 6.51 -4.89 -12.35
N ASN A 244 5.71 -3.83 -12.47
CA ASN A 244 4.51 -3.84 -13.30
C ASN A 244 4.82 -4.04 -14.77
N LEU A 245 5.89 -3.44 -15.32
CA LEU A 245 6.36 -3.69 -16.69
C LEU A 245 6.67 -5.18 -16.92
N ILE A 246 7.29 -5.84 -15.93
CA ILE A 246 7.59 -7.27 -16.00
C ILE A 246 6.29 -8.10 -15.98
N ASP A 247 5.30 -7.72 -15.15
CA ASP A 247 3.98 -8.38 -15.08
C ASP A 247 3.14 -8.27 -16.37
N ILE A 248 3.49 -7.33 -17.26
CA ILE A 248 2.88 -7.18 -18.60
C ILE A 248 3.83 -7.58 -19.73
N SER A 249 4.87 -8.34 -19.42
CA SER A 249 5.83 -8.88 -20.39
C SER A 249 6.61 -7.83 -21.18
N GLN A 250 6.71 -6.60 -20.68
CA GLN A 250 7.56 -5.54 -21.23
C GLN A 250 8.99 -5.68 -20.69
N HIS A 251 9.60 -6.86 -20.86
CA HIS A 251 10.86 -7.23 -20.22
C HIS A 251 12.03 -6.34 -20.63
N ARG A 252 12.15 -6.01 -21.93
CA ARG A 252 13.22 -5.13 -22.42
C ARG A 252 13.15 -3.74 -21.78
N LEU A 253 11.98 -3.12 -21.80
CA LEU A 253 11.77 -1.80 -21.19
C LEU A 253 11.99 -1.84 -19.67
N ALA A 254 11.54 -2.89 -18.99
CA ALA A 254 11.78 -3.07 -17.57
C ALA A 254 13.28 -3.10 -17.23
N LEU A 255 14.09 -3.78 -18.05
CA LEU A 255 15.54 -3.84 -17.88
C LEU A 255 16.24 -2.51 -18.16
N GLU A 256 15.75 -1.74 -19.14
CA GLU A 256 16.23 -0.38 -19.42
C GLU A 256 15.95 0.56 -18.23
N CYS A 257 14.72 0.57 -17.72
CA CYS A 257 14.37 1.32 -16.52
C CYS A 257 15.17 0.87 -15.28
N TYR A 258 15.39 -0.44 -15.13
CA TYR A 258 16.19 -1.00 -14.04
C TYR A 258 17.65 -0.57 -14.10
N LYS A 259 18.24 -0.50 -15.30
CA LYS A 259 19.59 0.01 -15.51
C LYS A 259 19.72 1.43 -14.96
N VAL A 260 18.83 2.34 -15.35
CA VAL A 260 18.79 3.72 -14.83
C VAL A 260 18.68 3.73 -13.30
N PHE A 261 17.81 2.90 -12.73
CA PHE A 261 17.62 2.79 -11.28
C PHE A 261 18.90 2.36 -10.54
N THR A 262 19.63 1.40 -11.09
CA THR A 262 20.89 0.90 -10.50
C THR A 262 22.09 1.81 -10.74
N GLU A 263 22.16 2.50 -11.87
CA GLU A 263 23.21 3.51 -12.17
C GLU A 263 23.16 4.68 -11.19
N LYS A 264 21.98 4.97 -10.63
CA LYS A 264 21.78 5.93 -9.53
C LYS A 264 22.19 5.40 -8.14
N GLY A 265 22.79 4.21 -8.06
CA GLY A 265 23.31 3.63 -6.81
C GLY A 265 22.23 3.17 -5.83
N ILE A 266 21.01 2.92 -6.29
CA ILE A 266 19.90 2.50 -5.44
C ILE A 266 19.99 1.00 -5.14
N SER A 267 19.94 0.64 -3.85
CA SER A 267 19.88 -0.76 -3.43
C SER A 267 18.51 -1.37 -3.73
N THR A 268 18.52 -2.59 -4.26
CA THR A 268 17.33 -3.33 -4.65
C THR A 268 17.00 -4.38 -3.60
N ASN A 269 15.70 -4.54 -3.30
CA ASN A 269 15.24 -5.62 -2.44
C ASN A 269 15.24 -6.96 -3.20
N ASP A 270 15.19 -8.07 -2.47
CA ASP A 270 15.31 -9.40 -3.08
C ASP A 270 14.12 -9.74 -3.99
N TYR A 271 12.94 -9.18 -3.72
CA TYR A 271 11.80 -9.32 -4.60
C TYR A 271 12.07 -8.73 -5.99
N LEU A 272 12.48 -7.45 -6.07
CA LEU A 272 12.81 -6.81 -7.35
C LEU A 272 13.93 -7.55 -8.08
N LYS A 273 14.98 -7.99 -7.37
CA LYS A 273 16.04 -8.82 -7.96
C LYS A 273 15.48 -10.08 -8.61
N SER A 274 14.61 -10.82 -7.91
CA SER A 274 13.98 -12.02 -8.45
C SER A 274 13.17 -11.75 -9.72
N ARG A 275 12.45 -10.62 -9.75
CA ARG A 275 11.65 -10.20 -10.91
C ARG A 275 12.53 -9.83 -12.11
N ILE A 276 13.67 -9.19 -11.88
CA ILE A 276 14.65 -8.86 -12.91
C ILE A 276 15.30 -10.11 -13.49
N GLU A 277 15.67 -11.10 -12.68
CA GLU A 277 16.17 -12.37 -13.19
C GLU A 277 15.13 -13.08 -14.06
N TYR A 278 13.87 -13.09 -13.64
CA TYR A 278 12.76 -13.58 -14.48
C TYR A 278 12.70 -12.82 -15.82
N ALA A 279 12.78 -11.48 -15.81
CA ALA A 279 12.74 -10.69 -17.05
C ALA A 279 13.92 -11.03 -17.99
N LYS A 280 15.14 -11.22 -17.46
CA LYS A 280 16.32 -11.62 -18.25
C LYS A 280 16.15 -12.99 -18.90
N SER A 281 15.52 -13.94 -18.20
CA SER A 281 15.27 -15.29 -18.72
C SER A 281 14.15 -15.36 -19.77
N ASN A 282 13.39 -14.28 -19.99
CA ASN A 282 12.25 -14.22 -20.90
C ASN A 282 12.41 -13.13 -21.99
N LEU A 283 13.65 -12.79 -22.36
CA LEU A 283 13.97 -11.87 -23.47
C LEU A 283 13.91 -12.52 -24.84
#